data_AF-X1LJ41-F1
#
_entry.id   AF-X1LJ41-F1
#
_cell.length_a   1.000
_cell.length_b   1.000
_cell.length_c   1.000
_cell.angle_alpha   90.00
_cell.angle_beta   90.00
_cell.angle_gamma   90.00
#
_symmetry.space_group_name_H-M   'P 1'
#
loop_
_entity.id
_entity.type
_entity.pdbx_description
1 polymer ?
#
loop_
_entity_poly.entity_id
_entity_poly.type
_entity_poly.pdbx_seq_one_letter_code
_entity_poly.pdbx_strand_id
1 'polypeptide(L)'
;MSWLYEHREQLDGLKPLVEIAHWAVIPHVPPEDQDDVEQEIVIRLLQTVEKYGNKGKAYLKAVARYRIYAYYRVEYQRKRLCYIDESEGGERAGGTLVFLRDGDGDARLDTNTTLATLPERLIQIGHKLLNGEKLSESDQVYWRRQ
;
A
#
# COMPACT_ATOMS: atom_id res chain seq x y z
N MET A 1 -1.63 14.47 18.91
CA MET A 1 -0.56 14.93 19.84
C MET A 1 0.02 13.66 20.43
N SER A 2 1.33 13.41 20.25
CA SER A 2 1.95 12.14 20.63
C SER A 2 2.32 12.12 22.11
N TRP A 3 1.75 11.16 22.85
CA TRP A 3 2.00 11.03 24.29
C TRP A 3 3.47 10.75 24.59
N LEU A 4 4.13 9.90 23.79
CA LEU A 4 5.54 9.55 23.95
C LEU A 4 6.45 10.76 23.75
N TYR A 5 6.19 11.55 22.71
CA TYR A 5 6.98 12.74 22.43
C TYR A 5 6.82 13.80 23.52
N GLU A 6 5.63 13.99 24.06
CA GLU A 6 5.39 14.92 25.17
C GLU A 6 6.19 14.55 26.43
N HIS A 7 6.26 13.26 26.75
CA HIS A 7 6.93 12.75 27.94
C HIS A 7 8.39 12.37 27.71
N ARG A 8 8.98 12.68 26.54
CA ARG A 8 10.34 12.28 26.15
C ARG A 8 11.44 12.68 27.13
N GLU A 9 11.25 13.76 27.89
CA GLU A 9 12.21 14.22 28.90
C GLU A 9 12.26 13.29 30.13
N GLN A 10 11.21 12.48 30.35
CA GLN A 10 11.14 11.49 31.43
C GLN A 10 11.70 10.13 31.01
N LEU A 11 12.05 9.95 29.74
CA LEU A 11 12.47 8.67 29.16
C LEU A 11 14.01 8.50 29.14
N ASP A 12 14.74 9.31 29.90
CA ASP A 12 16.20 9.29 30.03
C ASP A 12 16.94 9.10 28.69
N GLY A 13 17.83 8.11 28.59
CA GLY A 13 18.65 7.82 27.41
C GLY A 13 17.86 7.41 26.15
N LEU A 14 16.53 7.27 26.24
CA LEU A 14 15.67 6.92 25.11
C LEU A 14 15.15 8.14 24.35
N LYS A 15 15.30 9.36 24.90
CA LYS A 15 14.90 10.61 24.25
C LYS A 15 15.31 10.70 22.76
N PRO A 16 16.56 10.37 22.37
CA PRO A 16 16.95 10.44 20.95
C PRO A 16 16.19 9.45 20.05
N LEU A 17 15.77 8.32 20.58
CA LEU A 17 15.01 7.31 19.82
C LEU A 17 13.57 7.77 19.61
N VAL A 18 12.96 8.34 20.65
CA VAL A 18 11.61 8.91 20.61
C VAL A 18 11.55 10.09 19.65
N GLU A 19 12.55 10.98 19.67
CA GLU A 19 12.64 12.09 18.70
C GLU A 19 12.75 11.59 17.24
N ILE A 20 13.46 10.49 17.00
CA ILE A 20 13.58 9.89 15.67
C ILE A 20 12.25 9.25 15.25
N ALA A 21 11.57 8.56 16.16
CA ALA A 21 10.28 7.94 15.89
C ALA A 21 9.23 9.00 15.55
N HIS A 22 9.08 10.01 16.41
CA HIS A 22 8.15 11.11 16.21
C HIS A 22 8.39 11.85 14.88
N TRP A 23 9.66 12.15 14.56
CA TRP A 23 10.03 12.75 13.28
C TRP A 23 9.61 11.89 12.06
N ALA A 24 9.68 10.57 12.18
CA ALA A 24 9.34 9.66 11.09
C ALA A 24 7.81 9.53 10.89
N VAL A 25 7.04 9.63 11.97
CA VAL A 25 5.59 9.40 11.96
C VAL A 25 4.80 10.62 11.47
N ILE A 26 5.08 11.82 12.00
CA ILE A 26 4.26 13.03 11.73
C ILE A 26 3.95 13.26 10.24
N PRO A 27 4.93 13.20 9.31
CA PRO A 27 4.66 13.50 7.90
C PRO A 27 4.06 12.33 7.11
N HIS A 28 3.95 11.13 7.71
CA HIS A 28 3.79 9.87 6.97
C HIS A 28 2.71 8.94 7.53
N VAL A 29 2.07 9.26 8.65
CA VAL A 29 1.09 8.36 9.27
C VAL A 29 -0.16 9.17 9.63
N PRO A 30 -1.38 8.68 9.31
CA PRO A 30 -2.63 9.30 9.74
C PRO A 30 -2.67 9.49 11.25
N PRO A 31 -3.19 10.62 11.78
CA PRO A 31 -3.22 10.94 13.21
C PRO A 31 -3.68 9.81 14.12
N GLU A 32 -4.61 8.98 13.65
CA GLU A 32 -5.21 7.86 14.35
C GLU A 32 -4.20 6.75 14.66
N ASP A 33 -3.25 6.53 13.76
CA ASP A 33 -2.26 5.45 13.85
C ASP A 33 -0.89 5.93 14.35
N GLN A 34 -0.73 7.25 14.57
CA GLN A 34 0.58 7.84 14.86
C GLN A 34 1.23 7.26 16.12
N ASP A 35 0.48 7.17 17.21
CA ASP A 35 1.02 6.71 18.49
C ASP A 35 1.44 5.23 18.44
N ASP A 36 0.65 4.38 17.78
CA ASP A 36 0.95 2.95 17.60
C ASP A 36 2.22 2.75 16.75
N VAL A 37 2.30 3.45 15.62
CA VAL A 37 3.48 3.37 14.74
C VAL A 37 4.71 3.99 15.38
N GLU A 38 4.56 5.06 16.17
CA GLU A 38 5.65 5.68 16.91
C GLU A 38 6.24 4.71 17.94
N GLN A 39 5.40 4.07 18.75
CA GLN A 39 5.82 3.05 19.72
C GLN A 39 6.57 1.89 19.04
N GLU A 40 6.03 1.42 17.93
CA GLU A 40 6.62 0.32 17.17
C GLU A 40 8.01 0.66 16.61
N ILE A 41 8.19 1.90 16.14
CA ILE A 41 9.49 2.42 15.73
C ILE A 41 10.45 2.48 16.92
N VAL A 42 10.02 3.00 18.07
CA VAL A 42 10.87 3.07 19.29
C VAL A 42 11.36 1.69 19.71
N ILE A 43 10.46 0.70 19.79
CA ILE A 43 10.81 -0.69 20.10
C ILE A 43 11.83 -1.24 19.10
N ARG A 44 11.65 -0.93 17.82
CA ARG A 44 12.58 -1.41 16.78
C ARG A 44 13.95 -0.76 16.87
N LEU A 45 14.01 0.53 17.20
CA LEU A 45 15.25 1.26 17.41
C LEU A 45 15.99 0.72 18.65
N LEU A 46 15.27 0.44 19.73
CA LEU A 46 15.81 -0.20 20.94
C LEU A 46 16.47 -1.55 20.62
N GLN A 47 15.75 -2.45 19.95
CA GLN A 47 16.28 -3.75 19.51
C GLN A 47 17.54 -3.60 18.62
N THR A 48 17.57 -2.55 17.80
CA THR A 48 18.71 -2.28 16.93
C THR A 48 19.93 -1.84 17.72
N VAL A 49 19.74 -0.95 18.71
CA VAL A 49 20.81 -0.49 19.59
C VAL A 49 21.32 -1.63 20.47
N GLU A 50 20.43 -2.48 20.99
CA GLU A 50 20.80 -3.66 21.77
C GLU A 50 21.64 -4.64 20.93
N LYS A 51 21.20 -4.93 19.70
CA LYS A 51 21.86 -5.92 18.84
C LYS A 51 23.19 -5.44 18.26
N TYR A 52 23.28 -4.16 17.91
CA TYR A 52 24.41 -3.65 17.14
C TYR A 52 25.20 -2.54 17.84
N GLY A 53 24.86 -2.23 19.09
CA GLY A 53 25.39 -1.10 19.84
C GLY A 53 24.81 0.24 19.38
N ASN A 54 25.27 1.33 20.01
CA ASN A 54 24.85 2.67 19.65
C ASN A 54 25.30 3.02 18.22
N LYS A 55 24.35 3.19 17.30
CA LYS A 55 24.59 3.57 15.91
C LYS A 55 24.35 5.06 15.72
N GLY A 56 25.02 5.62 14.71
CA GLY A 56 24.81 7.01 14.33
C GLY A 56 23.36 7.32 13.98
N LYS A 57 22.93 8.57 14.26
CA LYS A 57 21.57 9.07 14.03
C LYS A 57 21.02 8.80 12.62
N ALA A 58 21.87 8.87 11.60
CA ALA A 58 21.47 8.60 10.21
C ALA A 58 21.02 7.15 10.00
N TYR A 59 21.71 6.19 10.62
CA TYR A 59 21.36 4.76 10.55
C TYR A 59 20.02 4.50 11.23
N LEU A 60 19.83 5.06 12.43
CA LEU A 60 18.57 4.93 13.18
C LEU A 60 17.39 5.55 12.42
N LYS A 61 17.58 6.70 11.75
CA LYS A 61 16.57 7.27 10.85
C LYS A 61 16.23 6.34 9.67
N ALA A 62 17.19 5.62 9.12
CA ALA A 62 16.93 4.64 8.07
C ALA A 62 16.09 3.46 8.57
N VAL A 63 16.35 2.98 9.80
CA VAL A 63 15.54 1.95 10.46
C VAL A 63 14.10 2.42 10.67
N ALA A 64 13.91 3.66 11.16
CA ALA A 64 12.58 4.25 11.32
C ALA A 64 11.82 4.34 9.98
N ARG A 65 12.47 4.82 8.92
CA ARG A 65 11.86 4.87 7.56
C ARG A 65 11.45 3.50 7.04
N TYR A 66 12.27 2.47 7.27
CA TYR A 66 11.92 1.12 6.88
C TYR A 66 10.62 0.64 7.54
N ARG A 67 10.38 1.06 8.79
CA ARG A 67 9.14 0.74 9.48
C ARG A 67 7.93 1.49 8.91
N ILE A 68 8.09 2.76 8.55
CA ILE A 68 7.06 3.51 7.82
C ILE A 68 6.68 2.81 6.50
N TYR A 69 7.66 2.32 5.74
CA TYR A 69 7.37 1.55 4.51
C TYR A 69 6.64 0.24 4.81
N ALA A 70 6.98 -0.44 5.91
CA ALA A 70 6.27 -1.65 6.32
C ALA A 70 4.81 -1.36 6.71
N TYR A 71 4.55 -0.28 7.44
CA TYR A 71 3.20 0.20 7.76
C TYR A 71 2.38 0.42 6.48
N TYR A 72 2.90 1.22 5.54
CA TYR A 72 2.20 1.47 4.27
C TYR A 72 2.00 0.22 3.43
N ARG A 73 2.91 -0.75 3.48
CA ARG A 73 2.73 -2.02 2.78
C ARG A 73 1.53 -2.79 3.32
N VAL A 74 1.32 -2.80 4.64
CA VAL A 74 0.18 -3.45 5.28
C VAL A 74 -1.10 -2.65 5.02
N GLU A 75 -1.07 -1.33 5.18
CA GLU A 75 -2.23 -0.47 4.91
C GLU A 75 -2.67 -0.52 3.45
N TYR A 76 -1.73 -0.53 2.51
CA TYR A 76 -2.03 -0.73 1.10
C TYR A 76 -2.70 -2.09 0.85
N GLN A 77 -2.23 -3.15 1.51
CA GLN A 77 -2.86 -4.48 1.41
C GLN A 77 -4.26 -4.49 2.03
N ARG A 78 -4.47 -3.84 3.17
CA ARG A 78 -5.78 -3.71 3.82
C ARG A 78 -6.78 -2.96 2.94
N LYS A 79 -6.38 -1.79 2.42
CA LYS A 79 -7.22 -1.02 1.48
C LYS A 79 -7.56 -1.84 0.23
N ARG A 80 -6.59 -2.59 -0.32
CA ARG A 80 -6.82 -3.47 -1.48
C ARG A 80 -7.82 -4.61 -1.20
N LEU A 81 -8.06 -4.95 0.06
CA LEU A 81 -8.98 -6.01 0.48
C LEU A 81 -10.33 -5.47 1.00
N CYS A 82 -10.36 -4.23 1.48
CA CYS A 82 -11.53 -3.63 2.14
C CYS A 82 -12.00 -2.38 1.38
N TYR A 83 -12.78 -2.57 0.33
CA TYR A 83 -13.76 -1.57 -0.10
C TYR A 83 -15.15 -2.23 0.05
N ILE A 84 -15.99 -1.69 0.92
CA ILE A 84 -17.44 -1.92 0.86
C ILE A 84 -17.97 -0.74 0.05
N ASP A 85 -18.41 -1.01 -1.17
CA ASP A 85 -19.09 -0.02 -2.00
C ASP A 85 -20.52 0.09 -1.47
N GLU A 86 -20.84 1.16 -0.74
CA GLU A 86 -22.22 1.51 -0.38
C GLU A 86 -22.94 2.03 -1.64
N SER A 87 -23.23 1.11 -2.54
CA SER A 87 -24.20 1.31 -3.62
C SER A 87 -25.60 1.10 -3.04
N GLU A 88 -26.55 1.94 -3.47
CA GLU A 88 -27.99 1.96 -3.11
C GLU A 88 -28.74 0.61 -3.25
N GLY A 89 -28.07 -0.47 -3.69
CA GLY A 89 -28.59 -1.81 -3.93
C GLY A 89 -28.09 -2.93 -2.99
N GLY A 90 -27.43 -2.61 -1.88
CA GLY A 90 -27.10 -3.58 -0.82
C GLY A 90 -25.63 -3.99 -0.74
N GLU A 91 -25.16 -4.17 0.50
CA GLU A 91 -23.76 -4.44 0.88
C GLU A 91 -23.22 -5.74 0.25
N ARG A 92 -22.15 -5.63 -0.55
CA ARG A 92 -21.34 -6.79 -0.99
C ARG A 92 -19.89 -6.60 -0.56
N ALA A 93 -19.43 -7.50 0.31
CA ALA A 93 -18.00 -7.65 0.62
C ALA A 93 -17.28 -8.25 -0.60
N GLY A 94 -16.61 -7.41 -1.39
CA GLY A 94 -15.93 -7.79 -2.63
C GLY A 94 -14.44 -7.51 -2.57
N GLY A 95 -13.66 -8.34 -1.89
CA GLY A 95 -12.20 -8.26 -1.94
C GLY A 95 -11.61 -9.18 -3.02
N THR A 96 -11.16 -8.61 -4.16
CA THR A 96 -9.91 -8.95 -4.91
C THR A 96 -9.77 -8.10 -6.18
N LEU A 97 -8.78 -7.19 -6.14
CA LEU A 97 -8.02 -6.53 -7.23
C LEU A 97 -8.77 -5.93 -8.44
N VAL A 98 -8.91 -4.59 -8.46
CA VAL A 98 -9.13 -3.82 -9.68
C VAL A 98 -7.98 -2.82 -9.85
N PHE A 99 -7.40 -2.80 -11.05
CA PHE A 99 -6.38 -1.84 -11.48
C PHE A 99 -6.85 -0.40 -11.19
N LEU A 100 -5.95 0.44 -10.70
CA LEU A 100 -6.17 1.87 -10.53
C LEU A 100 -6.75 2.46 -11.82
N ARG A 101 -8.01 2.92 -11.76
CA ARG A 101 -8.55 3.86 -12.74
C ARG A 101 -9.05 5.07 -11.97
N ASP A 102 -8.15 6.04 -11.86
CA ASP A 102 -8.51 7.41 -11.55
C ASP A 102 -9.32 7.97 -12.73
N GLY A 103 -10.29 8.83 -12.41
CA GLY A 103 -11.40 9.18 -13.29
C GLY A 103 -11.01 9.86 -14.60
N ASP A 104 -11.68 9.49 -15.68
CA ASP A 104 -12.08 10.44 -16.72
C ASP A 104 -13.11 9.78 -17.67
N GLY A 105 -14.18 10.50 -18.00
CA GLY A 105 -15.14 10.08 -19.02
C GLY A 105 -14.49 9.95 -20.40
N ASP A 106 -13.39 10.67 -20.62
CA ASP A 106 -12.60 10.65 -21.86
C ASP A 106 -11.82 9.32 -22.04
N ALA A 107 -11.39 8.69 -20.95
CA ALA A 107 -10.66 7.42 -20.99
C ALA A 107 -11.54 6.22 -21.39
N ARG A 108 -12.88 6.35 -21.44
CA ARG A 108 -13.79 5.31 -21.99
C ARG A 108 -13.89 5.42 -23.52
N LEU A 109 -13.87 6.65 -24.05
CA LEU A 109 -13.82 6.89 -25.50
C LEU A 109 -12.48 6.43 -26.07
N ASP A 110 -11.38 6.69 -25.37
CA ASP A 110 -10.05 6.25 -25.77
C ASP A 110 -9.91 4.71 -25.77
N THR A 111 -10.54 4.01 -24.82
CA THR A 111 -10.55 2.54 -24.82
C THR A 111 -11.30 1.94 -25.99
N ASN A 112 -12.42 2.52 -26.43
CA ASN A 112 -13.13 2.02 -27.60
C ASN A 112 -12.30 2.23 -28.87
N THR A 113 -11.61 3.36 -28.95
CA THR A 113 -10.72 3.70 -30.07
C THR A 113 -9.49 2.78 -30.10
N THR A 114 -8.91 2.47 -28.92
CA THR A 114 -7.76 1.57 -28.78
C THR A 114 -8.15 0.11 -28.97
N LEU A 115 -9.34 -0.32 -28.51
CA LEU A 115 -9.85 -1.66 -28.81
C LEU A 115 -10.09 -1.84 -30.31
N ALA A 116 -10.53 -0.79 -31.01
CA ALA A 116 -10.74 -0.82 -32.46
C ALA A 116 -9.43 -0.95 -33.26
N THR A 117 -8.25 -0.66 -32.68
CA THR A 117 -6.95 -0.87 -33.34
C THR A 117 -6.37 -2.27 -33.08
N LEU A 118 -6.97 -3.05 -32.17
CA LEU A 118 -6.51 -4.40 -31.88
C LEU A 118 -7.08 -5.43 -32.87
N PRO A 119 -6.31 -6.49 -33.18
CA PRO A 119 -6.82 -7.65 -33.91
C PRO A 119 -8.06 -8.24 -33.25
N GLU A 120 -9.09 -8.51 -34.05
CA GLU A 120 -10.40 -8.98 -33.58
C GLU A 120 -10.33 -10.24 -32.71
N ARG A 121 -9.33 -11.10 -32.94
CA ARG A 121 -9.06 -12.27 -32.09
C ARG A 121 -8.68 -11.90 -30.65
N LEU A 122 -7.94 -10.81 -30.42
CA LEU A 122 -7.62 -10.35 -29.05
C LEU A 122 -8.83 -9.78 -28.34
N ILE A 123 -9.71 -9.09 -29.08
CA ILE A 123 -10.97 -8.57 -28.53
C ILE A 123 -11.84 -9.74 -28.05
N GLN A 124 -11.97 -10.79 -28.87
CA GLN A 124 -12.70 -12.01 -28.52
C GLN A 124 -12.11 -12.75 -27.32
N ILE A 125 -10.78 -12.83 -27.23
CA ILE A 125 -10.08 -13.40 -26.06
C ILE A 125 -10.37 -12.58 -24.80
N GLY A 126 -10.35 -11.24 -24.91
CA GLY A 126 -10.69 -10.33 -23.82
C GLY A 126 -12.12 -10.54 -23.31
N HIS A 127 -13.10 -10.69 -24.20
CA HIS A 127 -14.49 -11.00 -23.83
C HIS A 127 -14.63 -12.35 -23.12
N LYS A 128 -13.94 -13.39 -23.59
CA LYS A 128 -13.94 -14.72 -22.94
C LYS A 128 -13.36 -14.65 -21.52
N LEU A 129 -12.26 -13.92 -21.32
CA LEU A 129 -11.67 -13.70 -20.01
C LEU A 129 -12.60 -12.92 -19.07
N LEU A 130 -13.27 -11.88 -19.59
CA LEU A 130 -14.24 -11.08 -18.82
C LEU A 130 -15.45 -11.91 -18.36
N ASN A 131 -15.89 -12.85 -19.20
CA ASN A 131 -16.98 -13.77 -18.90
C ASN A 131 -16.55 -14.99 -18.06
N GLY A 132 -15.25 -15.12 -17.74
CA GLY A 132 -14.71 -16.25 -16.98
C GLY A 132 -14.65 -17.58 -17.76
N GLU A 133 -14.70 -17.53 -19.09
CA GLU A 133 -14.64 -18.71 -19.95
C GLU A 133 -13.20 -19.22 -20.11
N LYS A 134 -13.05 -20.54 -20.23
CA LYS A 134 -11.74 -21.17 -20.45
C LYS A 134 -11.27 -20.93 -21.90
N LEU A 135 -10.12 -20.28 -22.05
CA LEU A 135 -9.52 -20.04 -23.37
C LEU A 135 -9.15 -21.36 -24.06
N SER A 136 -9.46 -21.44 -25.35
CA SER A 136 -9.07 -22.56 -26.22
C SER A 136 -7.55 -22.61 -26.43
N GLU A 137 -7.01 -23.78 -26.79
CA GLU A 137 -5.56 -23.92 -27.03
C GLU A 137 -5.06 -22.98 -28.14
N SER A 138 -5.85 -22.76 -29.19
CA SER A 138 -5.52 -21.81 -30.26
C SER A 138 -5.46 -20.36 -29.75
N ASP A 139 -6.37 -19.99 -28.85
CA ASP A 139 -6.43 -18.65 -28.25
C ASP A 139 -5.27 -18.42 -27.28
N GLN A 140 -4.88 -19.44 -26.51
CA GLN A 140 -3.71 -19.39 -25.61
C GLN A 140 -2.39 -19.30 -26.38
N VAL A 141 -2.26 -20.00 -27.50
CA VAL A 141 -1.07 -19.91 -28.37
C VAL A 141 -0.99 -18.54 -29.03
N TYR A 142 -2.13 -18.00 -29.46
CA TYR A 142 -2.20 -16.66 -30.06
C TYR A 142 -1.84 -15.57 -29.05
N TRP A 143 -2.40 -15.62 -27.83
CA TRP A 143 -2.08 -14.69 -26.74
C TRP A 143 -0.59 -14.69 -26.38
N ARG A 144 0.08 -15.85 -26.41
CA ARG A 144 1.51 -15.97 -26.08
C ARG A 144 2.45 -15.49 -27.19
N ARG A 145 1.96 -15.27 -28.40
CA ARG A 145 2.77 -14.83 -29.57
C ARG A 145 2.78 -13.31 -29.77
N GLN A 146 1.83 -12.61 -29.14
CA GLN A 146 1.72 -11.16 -29.14
C GLN A 146 2.66 -10.56 -28.09
#